data_AF-A0A6J3E085-F1
#
_entry.id   AF-A0A6J3E085-F1
#
_cell.length_a   1.000
_cell.length_b   1.000
_cell.length_c   1.000
_cell.angle_alpha   90.00
_cell.angle_beta   90.00
_cell.angle_gamma   90.00
#
_symmetry.space_group_name_H-M   'P 1'
#
loop_
_entity.id
_entity.type
_entity.pdbx_description
1 polymer ?
#
loop_
_entity_poly.entity_id
_entity_poly.type
_entity_poly.pdbx_seq_one_letter_code
_entity_poly.pdbx_strand_id
1 'polypeptide(L)'
;MAGDSLARRLWQLCNLLMATFFGLAAAVQVNDPDAGLWVVIYLVPAALTLLVGLNPSVTENAVWRSLCDLHSAGCIFGTIALACSLVEYTQGNILHEEEGRELFGLVIITIWMSLCRSSAKNPLGGIHLTAAVLVVLFPFVSWLYIYVNKEMRESWPTHCKTVI
;
A
#
# COMPACT_ATOMS: atom_id res chain seq x y z
N MET A 1 -1.87 -6.18 -30.31
CA MET A 1 -1.51 -7.59 -30.03
C MET A 1 -0.25 -7.75 -29.17
N ALA A 2 0.95 -7.36 -29.61
CA ALA A 2 2.15 -7.47 -28.75
C ALA A 2 2.11 -6.51 -27.54
N GLY A 3 1.70 -5.25 -27.75
CA GLY A 3 1.56 -4.24 -26.69
C GLY A 3 0.56 -4.61 -25.60
N ASP A 4 -0.58 -5.20 -25.97
CA ASP A 4 -1.63 -5.63 -25.02
C ASP A 4 -1.13 -6.77 -24.11
N SER A 5 -0.29 -7.66 -24.65
CA SER A 5 0.30 -8.77 -23.89
C SER A 5 1.36 -8.29 -22.90
N LEU A 6 2.16 -7.28 -23.26
CA LEU A 6 3.17 -6.68 -22.39
C LEU A 6 2.51 -5.86 -21.27
N ALA A 7 1.54 -5.02 -21.61
CA ALA A 7 0.80 -4.22 -20.63
C ALA A 7 0.14 -5.11 -19.56
N ARG A 8 -0.47 -6.23 -19.97
CA ARG A 8 -1.04 -7.22 -19.05
C ARG A 8 0.02 -7.85 -18.15
N ARG A 9 1.17 -8.27 -18.70
CA ARG A 9 2.27 -8.85 -17.89
C ARG A 9 2.84 -7.84 -16.90
N LEU A 10 3.03 -6.59 -17.33
CA LEU A 10 3.50 -5.51 -16.46
C LEU A 10 2.50 -5.24 -15.33
N TRP A 11 1.21 -5.17 -15.64
CA TRP A 11 0.17 -5.02 -14.62
C TRP A 11 0.20 -6.17 -13.60
N GLN A 12 0.29 -7.42 -14.06
CA GLN A 12 0.39 -8.58 -13.17
C GLN A 12 1.65 -8.51 -12.30
N LEU A 13 2.80 -8.15 -12.88
CA LEU A 13 4.04 -7.96 -12.14
C LEU A 13 3.92 -6.87 -11.07
N CYS A 14 3.35 -5.71 -11.43
CA CYS A 14 3.12 -4.63 -10.47
C CYS A 14 2.23 -5.08 -9.31
N ASN A 15 1.19 -5.88 -9.57
CA ASN A 15 0.37 -6.47 -8.51
C ASN A 15 1.17 -7.44 -7.64
N LEU A 16 1.98 -8.32 -8.22
CA LEU A 16 2.81 -9.22 -7.42
C LEU A 16 3.79 -8.44 -6.52
N LEU A 17 4.44 -7.40 -7.05
CA LEU A 17 5.34 -6.54 -6.29
C LEU A 17 4.61 -5.80 -5.16
N MET A 18 3.44 -5.23 -5.44
CA MET A 18 2.65 -4.53 -4.41
C MET A 18 2.06 -5.48 -3.37
N ALA A 19 1.67 -6.70 -3.75
CA ALA A 19 1.25 -7.73 -2.81
C ALA A 19 2.40 -8.11 -1.86
N THR A 20 3.62 -8.27 -2.39
CA THR A 20 4.82 -8.48 -1.57
C THR A 20 5.10 -7.30 -0.66
N PHE A 21 5.03 -6.06 -1.17
CA PHE A 21 5.22 -4.86 -0.36
C PHE A 21 4.23 -4.80 0.81
N PHE A 22 2.93 -4.97 0.56
CA PHE A 22 1.93 -4.99 1.61
C PHE A 22 2.13 -6.13 2.60
N GLY A 23 2.53 -7.33 2.14
CA GLY A 23 2.89 -8.44 3.02
C GLY A 23 4.08 -8.12 3.93
N LEU A 24 5.12 -7.48 3.39
CA LEU A 24 6.27 -7.01 4.18
C LEU A 24 5.87 -5.90 5.15
N ALA A 25 5.01 -4.96 4.72
CA ALA A 25 4.47 -3.92 5.59
C ALA A 25 3.69 -4.53 6.76
N ALA A 26 2.86 -5.55 6.52
CA ALA A 26 2.17 -6.29 7.59
C ALA A 26 3.18 -6.94 8.56
N ALA A 27 4.28 -7.50 8.06
CA ALA A 27 5.28 -8.16 8.90
C ALA A 27 6.02 -7.18 9.84
N VAL A 28 6.34 -5.97 9.37
CA VAL A 28 7.02 -4.97 10.23
C VAL A 28 6.10 -4.41 11.32
N GLN A 29 4.78 -4.36 11.06
CA GLN A 29 3.78 -3.87 12.02
C GLN A 29 3.53 -4.80 13.21
N VAL A 30 4.14 -5.99 13.24
CA VAL A 30 4.08 -6.88 14.43
C VAL A 30 4.71 -6.24 15.67
N ASN A 31 5.59 -5.25 15.49
CA ASN A 31 6.25 -4.55 16.61
C ASN A 31 5.45 -3.36 17.13
N ASP A 32 4.32 -3.03 16.49
CA ASP A 32 3.48 -1.90 16.86
C ASP A 32 2.65 -2.23 18.11
N PRO A 33 2.46 -1.32 19.09
CA PRO A 33 1.52 -1.50 20.20
C PRO A 33 0.11 -1.99 19.78
N ASP A 34 -0.37 -1.63 18.60
CA ASP A 34 -1.66 -2.05 18.03
C ASP A 34 -1.51 -2.94 16.78
N ALA A 35 -0.44 -3.76 16.76
CA ALA A 35 -0.09 -4.69 15.68
C ALA A 35 -1.27 -5.45 15.06
N GLY A 36 -2.23 -5.90 15.88
CA GLY A 36 -3.39 -6.65 15.39
C GLY A 36 -4.19 -5.91 14.33
N LEU A 37 -4.41 -4.61 14.52
CA LEU A 37 -5.15 -3.77 13.57
C LEU A 37 -4.31 -3.55 12.30
N TRP A 38 -3.06 -3.12 12.45
CA TRP A 38 -2.19 -2.80 11.32
C TRP A 38 -1.82 -4.00 10.45
N VAL A 39 -1.58 -5.16 11.05
CA VAL A 39 -1.36 -6.41 10.31
C VAL A 39 -2.56 -6.72 9.41
N VAL A 40 -3.79 -6.56 9.91
CA VAL A 40 -4.99 -6.78 9.10
C VAL A 40 -5.13 -5.72 8.01
N ILE A 41 -4.85 -4.46 8.33
CA ILE A 41 -4.87 -3.34 7.38
C ILE A 41 -3.98 -3.62 6.17
N TYR A 42 -2.79 -4.18 6.37
CA TYR A 42 -1.87 -4.48 5.26
C TYR A 42 -2.07 -5.87 4.64
N LEU A 43 -2.51 -6.88 5.40
CA LEU A 43 -2.64 -8.25 4.88
C LEU A 43 -3.84 -8.43 3.95
N VAL A 44 -4.96 -7.74 4.22
CA VAL A 44 -6.13 -7.75 3.32
C VAL A 44 -5.78 -7.23 1.92
N PRO A 45 -5.19 -6.04 1.73
CA PRO A 45 -4.80 -5.55 0.42
C PRO A 45 -3.66 -6.38 -0.19
N ALA A 46 -2.76 -6.97 0.61
CA ALA A 46 -1.77 -7.93 0.11
C ALA A 46 -2.46 -9.12 -0.58
N ALA A 47 -3.44 -9.75 0.08
CA ALA A 47 -4.18 -10.89 -0.47
C ALA A 47 -5.01 -10.50 -1.68
N LEU A 48 -5.76 -9.39 -1.61
CA LEU A 48 -6.58 -8.91 -2.73
C LEU A 48 -5.72 -8.59 -3.96
N THR A 49 -4.57 -7.94 -3.76
CA THR A 49 -3.61 -7.61 -4.82
C THR A 49 -2.96 -8.86 -5.41
N LEU A 50 -2.58 -9.83 -4.57
CA LEU A 50 -2.00 -11.10 -5.02
C LEU A 50 -2.96 -11.81 -5.97
N LEU A 51 -4.25 -11.87 -5.63
CA LEU A 51 -5.27 -12.48 -6.48
C LEU A 51 -5.36 -11.78 -7.85
N VAL A 52 -5.23 -10.45 -7.91
CA VAL A 52 -5.20 -9.70 -9.18
C VAL A 52 -3.96 -10.03 -10.00
N GLY A 53 -2.79 -10.16 -9.35
CA GLY A 53 -1.54 -10.55 -10.01
C GLY A 53 -1.61 -11.95 -10.62
N LEU A 54 -2.20 -12.91 -9.90
CA LEU A 54 -2.39 -14.29 -10.35
C LEU A 54 -3.46 -14.40 -11.44
N ASN A 55 -4.60 -13.75 -11.24
CA ASN A 55 -5.72 -13.77 -12.19
C ASN A 55 -6.47 -12.42 -12.20
N PRO A 56 -6.20 -11.54 -13.18
CA PRO A 56 -6.83 -10.21 -13.26
C PRO A 56 -8.37 -10.22 -13.33
N SER A 57 -9.00 -11.31 -13.80
CA SER A 57 -10.46 -11.41 -13.86
C SER A 57 -11.13 -11.49 -12.49
N VAL A 58 -10.38 -11.72 -11.40
CA VAL A 58 -10.91 -11.67 -10.03
C VAL A 58 -11.55 -10.33 -9.70
N THR A 59 -11.12 -9.25 -10.34
CA THR A 59 -11.68 -7.89 -10.19
C THR A 59 -13.12 -7.78 -10.69
N GLU A 60 -13.64 -8.80 -11.39
CA GLU A 60 -15.04 -8.91 -11.79
C GLU A 60 -15.93 -9.57 -10.74
N ASN A 61 -15.34 -10.28 -9.78
CA ASN A 61 -16.06 -10.98 -8.71
C ASN A 61 -16.66 -10.00 -7.70
N ALA A 62 -17.94 -10.18 -7.37
CA ALA A 62 -18.66 -9.30 -6.45
C ALA A 62 -18.08 -9.30 -5.03
N VAL A 63 -17.63 -10.44 -4.51
CA VAL A 63 -17.01 -10.55 -3.17
C VAL A 63 -15.70 -9.78 -3.14
N TRP A 64 -14.83 -9.98 -4.13
CA TRP A 64 -13.57 -9.23 -4.23
C TRP A 64 -13.83 -7.72 -4.28
N ARG A 65 -14.80 -7.29 -5.09
CA ARG A 65 -15.19 -5.86 -5.20
C ARG A 65 -15.68 -5.30 -3.88
N SER A 66 -16.59 -5.99 -3.20
CA SER A 66 -17.13 -5.54 -1.91
C SER A 66 -16.05 -5.45 -0.84
N LEU A 67 -15.15 -6.44 -0.77
CA LEU A 67 -14.02 -6.40 0.17
C LEU A 67 -13.06 -5.25 -0.14
N CYS A 68 -12.73 -5.04 -1.41
CA CYS A 68 -11.91 -3.93 -1.88
C CYS A 68 -12.55 -2.58 -1.52
N ASP A 69 -13.84 -2.40 -1.80
CA ASP A 69 -14.57 -1.14 -1.59
C ASP A 69 -14.72 -0.85 -0.08
N LEU A 70 -15.10 -1.86 0.73
CA LEU A 70 -15.22 -1.73 2.19
C LEU A 70 -13.88 -1.41 2.85
N HIS A 71 -12.82 -2.13 2.46
CA HIS A 71 -11.49 -1.92 3.01
C HIS A 71 -10.94 -0.54 2.63
N SER A 72 -11.15 -0.12 1.38
CA SER A 72 -10.75 1.22 0.91
C SER A 72 -11.50 2.32 1.67
N ALA A 73 -12.80 2.14 1.93
CA ALA A 73 -13.57 3.08 2.73
C ALA A 73 -13.04 3.17 4.17
N GLY A 74 -12.69 2.04 4.79
CA GLY A 74 -12.05 2.00 6.10
C GLY A 74 -10.69 2.74 6.11
N CYS A 75 -9.85 2.52 5.08
CA CYS A 75 -8.57 3.20 4.95
C CYS A 75 -8.72 4.71 4.72
N ILE A 76 -9.73 5.15 3.96
CA ILE A 76 -10.03 6.57 3.78
C ILE A 76 -10.44 7.19 5.11
N PHE A 77 -11.33 6.53 5.86
CA PHE A 77 -11.74 7.00 7.19
C PHE A 77 -10.53 7.09 8.14
N GLY A 78 -9.71 6.04 8.20
CA GLY A 78 -8.47 6.02 8.99
C GLY A 78 -7.50 7.13 8.58
N THR A 79 -7.34 7.38 7.27
CA THR A 79 -6.50 8.47 6.74
C THR A 79 -7.00 9.82 7.23
N ILE A 80 -8.31 10.07 7.18
CA ILE A 80 -8.91 11.34 7.65
C ILE A 80 -8.70 11.49 9.16
N ALA A 81 -8.97 10.43 9.93
CA ALA A 81 -8.79 10.44 11.38
C ALA A 81 -7.34 10.73 11.78
N LEU A 82 -6.38 10.01 11.19
CA LEU A 82 -4.95 10.23 11.44
C LEU A 82 -4.50 11.61 10.95
N ALA A 83 -4.97 12.09 9.81
CA ALA A 83 -4.63 13.43 9.32
C ALA A 83 -5.12 14.53 10.28
N CYS A 84 -6.32 14.39 10.84
CA CYS A 84 -6.85 15.31 11.85
C CYS A 84 -5.98 15.28 13.12
N SER A 85 -5.66 14.10 13.65
CA SER A 85 -4.74 13.98 14.80
C SER A 85 -3.39 14.60 14.49
N LEU A 86 -2.80 14.30 13.34
CA LEU A 86 -1.48 14.78 12.96
C LEU A 86 -1.43 16.32 12.87
N VAL A 87 -2.49 16.96 12.37
CA VAL A 87 -2.61 18.43 12.35
C VAL A 87 -2.66 19.02 13.76
N GLU A 88 -3.23 18.32 14.72
CA GLU A 88 -3.34 18.78 16.11
C GLU A 88 -2.05 18.55 16.92
N TYR A 89 -1.34 17.44 16.67
CA TYR A 89 -0.25 16.96 17.52
C TYR A 89 1.16 17.13 16.95
N THR A 90 1.34 17.34 15.65
CA THR A 90 2.68 17.29 15.05
C THR A 90 3.41 18.63 15.13
N GLN A 91 4.58 18.64 15.76
CA GLN A 91 5.51 19.78 15.76
C GLN A 91 6.74 19.58 14.85
N GLY A 92 6.83 18.47 14.10
CA GLY A 92 8.03 18.03 13.37
C GLY A 92 7.80 17.43 11.98
N ASN A 93 8.75 16.61 11.52
CA ASN A 93 8.76 16.03 10.18
C ASN A 93 7.90 14.75 10.12
N ILE A 94 6.82 14.78 9.33
CA ILE A 94 5.80 13.72 9.23
C ILE A 94 6.41 12.32 8.97
N LEU A 95 7.53 12.23 8.25
CA LEU A 95 8.17 10.95 7.93
C LEU A 95 8.90 10.30 9.12
N HIS A 96 9.27 11.08 10.15
CA HIS A 96 9.93 10.57 11.35
C HIS A 96 8.90 10.02 12.36
N GLU A 97 7.70 10.57 12.35
CA GLU A 97 6.60 10.14 13.21
C GLU A 97 5.98 8.84 12.70
N GLU A 98 5.59 7.98 13.65
CA GLU A 98 4.90 6.71 13.38
C GLU A 98 3.56 6.94 12.67
N GLU A 99 2.75 7.84 13.20
CA GLU A 99 1.44 8.23 12.63
C GLU A 99 1.54 8.73 11.18
N GLY A 100 2.64 9.41 10.84
CA GLY A 100 2.86 9.88 9.48
C GLY A 100 3.15 8.73 8.50
N ARG A 101 3.94 7.73 8.91
CA ARG A 101 4.18 6.53 8.09
C ARG A 101 2.91 5.71 7.90
N GLU A 102 2.12 5.56 8.95
CA GLU A 102 0.80 4.92 8.93
C GLU A 102 -0.16 5.61 7.96
N LEU A 103 -0.25 6.94 8.04
CA LEU A 103 -1.05 7.77 7.13
C LEU A 103 -0.65 7.51 5.67
N PHE A 104 0.65 7.56 5.34
CA PHE A 104 1.12 7.29 3.98
C PHE A 104 0.80 5.86 3.53
N GLY A 105 0.90 4.88 4.44
CA GLY A 105 0.50 3.50 4.17
C GLY A 105 -0.95 3.36 3.75
N LEU A 106 -1.88 3.98 4.50
CA LEU A 106 -3.30 3.99 4.16
C LEU A 106 -3.57 4.65 2.80
N VAL A 107 -2.90 5.77 2.50
CA VAL A 107 -3.02 6.46 1.20
C VAL A 107 -2.57 5.55 0.06
N ILE A 108 -1.43 4.86 0.21
CA ILE A 108 -0.92 3.92 -0.81
C ILE A 108 -1.92 2.78 -1.03
N ILE A 109 -2.48 2.21 0.05
CA ILE A 109 -3.50 1.16 -0.03
C ILE A 109 -4.71 1.66 -0.83
N THR A 110 -5.27 2.81 -0.47
CA THR A 110 -6.46 3.37 -1.14
C THR A 110 -6.22 3.63 -2.62
N ILE A 111 -5.07 4.21 -2.98
CA ILE A 111 -4.70 4.45 -4.39
C ILE A 111 -4.58 3.12 -5.13
N TRP A 112 -3.88 2.15 -4.54
CA TRP A 112 -3.64 0.86 -5.19
C TRP A 112 -4.93 0.06 -5.38
N MET A 113 -5.78 -0.02 -4.37
CA MET A 113 -7.10 -0.65 -4.44
C MET A 113 -7.97 0.01 -5.52
N SER A 114 -7.92 1.34 -5.65
CA SER A 114 -8.65 2.08 -6.70
C SER A 114 -8.16 1.74 -8.11
N LEU A 115 -6.84 1.56 -8.29
CA LEU A 115 -6.27 1.07 -9.55
C LEU A 115 -6.77 -0.35 -9.84
N CYS A 116 -6.66 -1.28 -8.90
CA CYS A 116 -7.19 -2.65 -9.07
C CYS A 116 -8.69 -2.67 -9.37
N ARG A 117 -9.48 -1.82 -8.71
CA ARG A 117 -10.93 -1.74 -8.90
C ARG A 117 -11.31 -1.21 -10.29
N SER A 118 -10.52 -0.28 -10.83
CA SER A 118 -10.77 0.36 -12.13
C SER A 118 -10.21 -0.44 -13.31
N SER A 119 -9.27 -1.36 -13.10
CA SER A 119 -8.71 -2.21 -14.17
C SER A 119 -9.76 -3.13 -14.82
N ALA A 120 -10.86 -3.45 -14.12
CA ALA A 120 -11.97 -4.22 -14.68
C ALA A 120 -12.80 -3.44 -15.72
N LYS A 121 -12.86 -2.10 -15.60
CA LYS A 121 -13.70 -1.24 -16.43
C LYS A 121 -12.95 -0.61 -17.60
N ASN A 122 -11.66 -0.35 -17.39
CA ASN A 122 -10.78 0.26 -18.39
C ASN A 122 -9.69 -0.74 -18.77
N PRO A 123 -9.70 -1.31 -19.99
CA PRO A 123 -8.60 -2.16 -20.44
C PRO A 123 -7.30 -1.35 -20.33
N LEU A 124 -6.33 -1.90 -19.60
CA LEU A 124 -5.05 -1.32 -19.15
C LEU A 124 -4.50 -0.21 -20.07
N GLY A 125 -5.06 1.00 -19.94
CA GLY A 125 -4.64 2.15 -20.72
C GLY A 125 -3.27 2.63 -20.27
N GLY A 126 -2.52 3.28 -21.17
CA GLY A 126 -1.16 3.73 -20.88
C GLY A 126 -1.04 4.54 -19.59
N ILE A 127 -1.97 5.47 -19.33
CA ILE A 127 -1.99 6.29 -18.10
C ILE A 127 -2.16 5.44 -16.84
N HIS A 128 -3.06 4.45 -16.87
CA HIS A 128 -3.30 3.56 -15.73
C HIS A 128 -2.04 2.75 -15.40
N LEU A 129 -1.38 2.21 -16.44
CA LEU A 129 -0.16 1.43 -16.25
C LEU A 129 1.01 2.31 -15.80
N THR A 130 1.15 3.52 -16.33
CA THR A 130 2.15 4.49 -15.87
C THR A 130 1.94 4.85 -14.40
N ALA A 131 0.70 5.17 -14.00
CA ALA A 131 0.38 5.44 -12.60
C ALA A 131 0.71 4.24 -11.71
N ALA A 132 0.36 3.02 -12.14
CA ALA A 132 0.69 1.80 -11.41
C ALA A 132 2.20 1.63 -11.20
N VAL A 133 3.01 1.83 -12.26
CA VAL A 133 4.47 1.72 -12.15
C VAL A 133 5.04 2.74 -11.18
N LEU A 134 4.58 4.00 -11.23
CA LEU A 134 5.04 5.04 -10.31
C LEU A 134 4.68 4.72 -8.86
N VAL A 135 3.45 4.27 -8.61
CA VAL A 135 2.98 3.91 -7.27
C VAL A 135 3.68 2.66 -6.74
N VAL A 136 4.07 1.70 -7.60
CA VAL A 136 4.90 0.56 -7.18
C VAL A 136 6.30 1.01 -6.80
N LEU A 137 6.95 1.86 -7.59
CA LEU A 137 8.34 2.24 -7.34
C LEU A 137 8.50 3.08 -6.06
N PHE A 138 7.54 3.97 -5.76
CA PHE A 138 7.60 4.87 -4.62
C PHE A 138 7.87 4.16 -3.26
N PRO A 139 7.10 3.15 -2.82
CA PRO A 139 7.33 2.49 -1.54
C PRO A 139 8.67 1.77 -1.46
N PHE A 140 9.13 1.12 -2.54
CA PHE A 140 10.44 0.45 -2.54
C PHE A 140 11.60 1.44 -2.46
N VAL A 141 11.52 2.56 -3.18
CA VAL A 141 12.53 3.63 -3.12
C VAL A 141 12.54 4.26 -1.72
N SER A 142 11.37 4.56 -1.15
CA SER A 142 11.24 5.08 0.20
C SER A 142 11.79 4.11 1.25
N TRP A 143 11.51 2.81 1.12
CA TRP A 143 12.07 1.79 2.01
C TRP A 143 13.60 1.72 1.90
N LEU A 144 14.15 1.70 0.68
CA LEU A 144 15.60 1.71 0.47
C LEU A 144 16.24 2.96 1.10
N TYR A 145 15.62 4.12 0.93
CA TYR A 145 16.09 5.36 1.54
C TYR A 145 16.14 5.27 3.07
N ILE A 146 15.07 4.77 3.71
CA ILE A 146 15.00 4.54 5.16
C ILE A 146 16.10 3.55 5.60
N TYR A 147 16.28 2.45 4.86
CA TYR A 147 17.27 1.44 5.18
C TYR A 147 18.70 2.02 5.18
N VAL A 148 19.02 2.83 4.16
CA VAL A 148 20.34 3.47 4.01
C VAL A 148 20.54 4.61 5.03
N ASN A 149 19.49 5.36 5.36
CA ASN A 149 19.55 6.50 6.28
C ASN A 149 19.52 6.04 7.75
N LYS A 150 20.70 5.78 8.32
CA LYS A 150 20.86 5.33 9.71
C LYS A 150 20.37 6.35 10.74
N GLU A 151 20.63 7.64 10.51
CA GLU A 151 20.22 8.72 11.43
C GLU A 151 18.69 8.76 11.57
N MET A 152 17.97 8.59 10.46
CA MET A 152 16.51 8.48 10.49
C MET A 152 16.07 7.29 11.35
N ARG A 153 16.65 6.10 11.15
CA ARG A 153 16.29 4.91 11.94
C ARG A 153 16.65 5.05 13.41
N GLU A 154 17.74 5.73 13.73
CA GLU A 154 18.15 6.00 15.12
C GLU A 154 17.17 6.95 15.83
N SER A 155 16.53 7.85 15.10
CA SER A 155 15.53 8.77 15.65
C SER A 155 14.18 8.13 16.00
N TRP A 156 13.93 6.90 15.54
CA TRP A 156 12.65 6.23 15.76
C TRP A 156 12.46 5.72 17.20
N PRO A 157 11.21 5.49 17.62
CA PRO A 157 10.90 4.77 18.86
C PRO A 157 11.59 3.40 18.92
N THR A 158 11.87 2.92 20.14
CA THR A 158 12.60 1.65 20.33
C THR A 158 11.88 0.44 19.76
N HIS A 159 10.54 0.44 19.79
CA HIS A 159 9.73 -0.64 19.21
C HIS A 159 9.79 -0.68 17.67
N CYS A 160 10.09 0.43 17.00
CA CYS A 160 10.20 0.48 15.54
C CYS A 160 11.57 -0.01 15.00
N LYS A 161 12.58 -0.26 15.85
CA LYS A 161 13.97 -0.53 15.43
C LYS A 161 14.31 -2.01 15.21
N THR A 162 13.46 -2.93 15.64
CA THR A 162 13.81 -4.35 15.80
C THR A 162 13.71 -5.18 14.52
N VAL A 163 13.14 -4.65 13.42
CA VAL A 163 12.76 -5.47 12.25
C VAL A 163 13.16 -4.87 10.89
N ILE A 164 13.96 -3.79 10.85
CA ILE A 164 14.58 -3.30 9.59
C ILE A 164 15.95 -3.94 9.35
#